data_AF-A0A6P2D563-F1
#
_entry.id   AF-A0A6P2D563-F1
#
_cell.length_a   1.000
_cell.length_b   1.000
_cell.length_c   1.000
_cell.angle_alpha   90.00
_cell.angle_beta   90.00
_cell.angle_gamma   90.00
#
_symmetry.space_group_name_H-M   'P 1'
#
loop_
_entity.id
_entity.type
_entity.pdbx_description
1 polymer ?
#
loop_
_entity_poly.entity_id
_entity_poly.type
_entity_poly.pdbx_seq_one_letter_code
_entity_poly.pdbx_strand_id
1 'polypeptide(L)'
;MTEAEWLACEDPIRMLTFLDSCTAERKLRLFTVACARLVWDHFTDNVMREAVVAAERCADGVPWESELKQFCNAMYRLPVERSQATGVNGFTLWTADERAAYFTALKTTAAGCGLAKLSSGVT
;
A
#
# COMPACT_ATOMS: atom_id res chain seq x y z
N MET A 1 -12.48 -17.76 6.72
CA MET A 1 -12.97 -17.54 5.37
C MET A 1 -12.46 -18.63 4.46
N THR A 2 -13.39 -19.39 3.90
CA THR A 2 -13.18 -20.21 2.70
C THR A 2 -13.12 -19.30 1.45
N GLU A 3 -12.73 -19.85 0.29
CA GLU A 3 -12.68 -19.09 -0.97
C GLU A 3 -14.05 -18.54 -1.39
N ALA A 4 -15.11 -19.34 -1.25
CA ALA A 4 -16.48 -18.90 -1.54
C ALA A 4 -16.94 -17.79 -0.59
N GLU A 5 -16.61 -17.88 0.70
CA GLU A 5 -16.88 -16.82 1.68
C GLU A 5 -16.07 -15.55 1.38
N TRP A 6 -14.87 -15.68 0.81
CA TRP A 6 -14.04 -14.54 0.41
C TRP A 6 -14.61 -13.80 -0.79
N LEU A 7 -15.00 -14.53 -1.84
CA LEU A 7 -15.58 -13.93 -3.04
C LEU A 7 -16.94 -13.26 -2.78
N ALA A 8 -17.68 -13.74 -1.77
CA ALA A 8 -18.98 -13.17 -1.39
C ALA A 8 -18.90 -12.09 -0.30
N CYS A 9 -17.72 -11.81 0.27
CA CYS A 9 -17.59 -10.85 1.36
C CYS A 9 -17.40 -9.43 0.82
N GLU A 10 -18.30 -8.53 1.20
CA GLU A 10 -18.22 -7.10 0.87
C GLU A 10 -17.68 -6.24 2.04
N ASP A 11 -17.37 -6.84 3.19
CA ASP A 11 -16.83 -6.14 4.37
C ASP A 11 -15.29 -6.25 4.41
N PRO A 12 -14.56 -5.19 4.04
CA PRO A 12 -13.10 -5.23 3.97
C PRO A 12 -12.45 -5.43 5.34
N ILE A 13 -13.07 -4.96 6.43
CA ILE A 13 -12.51 -5.09 7.78
C ILE A 13 -12.53 -6.55 8.22
N ARG A 14 -13.62 -7.26 7.93
CA ARG A 14 -13.73 -8.69 8.21
C ARG A 14 -12.73 -9.51 7.38
N MET A 15 -12.57 -9.17 6.10
CA MET A 15 -11.56 -9.80 5.23
C MET A 15 -10.15 -9.60 5.78
N LEU A 16 -9.82 -8.40 6.24
CA LEU A 16 -8.51 -8.07 6.83
C LEU A 16 -8.28 -8.77 8.17
N THR A 17 -9.29 -8.83 9.03
CA THR A 17 -9.19 -9.45 10.37
C THR A 17 -8.98 -10.97 10.27
N PHE A 18 -9.49 -11.60 9.21
CA PHE A 18 -9.25 -13.03 8.95
C PHE A 18 -7.79 -13.36 8.59
N LEU A 19 -7.00 -12.37 8.16
CA LEU A 19 -5.58 -12.55 7.85
C LEU A 19 -4.77 -12.42 9.16
N ASP A 20 -4.40 -13.54 9.80
CA ASP A 20 -3.57 -13.58 11.01
C ASP A 20 -2.07 -13.30 10.75
N SER A 21 -1.48 -12.51 11.63
CA SER A 21 -0.17 -11.82 11.64
C SER A 21 0.99 -12.43 10.82
N CYS A 22 1.28 -13.74 10.89
CA CYS A 22 2.43 -14.34 10.18
C CYS A 22 2.11 -14.82 8.75
N THR A 23 0.88 -15.26 8.47
CA THR A 23 0.42 -15.56 7.09
C THR A 23 -0.24 -14.34 6.44
N ALA A 24 -0.53 -13.32 7.25
CA ALA A 24 -1.11 -12.06 6.85
C ALA A 24 -0.16 -11.20 6.04
N GLU A 25 1.16 -11.22 6.25
CA GLU A 25 2.01 -10.25 5.57
C GLU A 25 1.95 -10.41 4.04
N ARG A 26 2.09 -11.64 3.56
CA ARG A 26 1.92 -11.96 2.13
C ARG A 26 0.51 -11.62 1.64
N LYS A 27 -0.54 -12.06 2.35
CA LYS A 27 -1.93 -11.90 1.91
C LYS A 27 -2.41 -10.44 1.97
N LEU A 28 -2.02 -9.70 3.00
CA LEU A 28 -2.26 -8.25 3.15
C LEU A 28 -1.56 -7.49 2.05
N ARG A 29 -0.35 -7.90 1.67
CA ARG A 29 0.35 -7.29 0.55
C ARG A 29 -0.34 -7.57 -0.78
N LEU A 30 -0.77 -8.80 -1.04
CA LEU A 30 -1.56 -9.11 -2.23
C LEU A 30 -2.87 -8.30 -2.26
N PHE A 31 -3.53 -8.14 -1.11
CA PHE A 31 -4.72 -7.30 -0.99
C PHE A 31 -4.43 -5.83 -1.34
N THR A 32 -3.40 -5.23 -0.75
CA THR A 32 -3.05 -3.83 -1.04
C THR A 32 -2.57 -3.63 -2.47
N VAL A 33 -1.82 -4.60 -3.03
CA VAL A 33 -1.43 -4.62 -4.45
C VAL A 33 -2.68 -4.71 -5.34
N ALA A 34 -3.66 -5.56 -5.02
CA ALA A 34 -4.91 -5.64 -5.77
C ALA A 34 -5.66 -4.30 -5.75
N CYS A 35 -5.79 -3.67 -4.58
CA CYS A 35 -6.36 -2.31 -4.48
C CYS A 35 -5.57 -1.29 -5.33
N ALA A 36 -4.24 -1.36 -5.31
CA ALA A 36 -3.39 -0.49 -6.12
C ALA A 36 -3.55 -0.72 -7.62
N ARG A 37 -3.75 -1.97 -8.05
CA ARG A 37 -4.03 -2.32 -9.45
C ARG A 37 -5.38 -1.79 -9.93
N LEU A 38 -6.39 -1.69 -9.06
CA LEU A 38 -7.69 -1.11 -9.42
C LEU A 38 -7.62 0.39 -9.73
N VAL A 39 -6.68 1.10 -9.11
CA VAL A 39 -6.50 2.56 -9.29
C VAL A 39 -5.25 2.89 -10.13
N TRP A 40 -4.75 1.92 -10.90
CA TRP A 40 -3.46 2.02 -11.61
C TRP A 40 -3.30 3.28 -12.47
N ASP A 41 -4.38 3.67 -13.16
CA ASP A 41 -4.37 4.82 -14.05
C ASP A 41 -4.32 6.17 -13.30
N HIS A 42 -4.62 6.17 -12.00
CA HIS A 42 -4.48 7.34 -11.13
C HIS A 42 -3.04 7.54 -10.61
N PHE A 43 -2.13 6.59 -10.84
CA PHE A 43 -0.71 6.78 -10.53
C PHE A 43 -0.05 7.66 -11.60
N THR A 44 0.15 8.94 -11.27
CA THR A 44 0.79 9.94 -12.13
C THR A 44 2.32 9.86 -12.08
N ASP A 45 2.88 9.50 -10.93
CA ASP A 45 4.33 9.34 -10.74
C ASP A 45 4.77 7.88 -10.94
N ASN A 46 5.80 7.67 -11.76
CA ASN A 46 6.31 6.32 -12.07
C ASN A 46 6.76 5.55 -10.82
N VAL A 47 7.30 6.25 -9.81
CA VAL A 47 7.74 5.63 -8.55
C VAL A 47 6.60 4.90 -7.82
N MET A 48 5.36 5.38 -7.96
CA MET A 48 4.19 4.71 -7.36
C MET A 48 3.88 3.38 -8.07
N ARG A 49 3.97 3.36 -9.41
CA ARG A 49 3.77 2.15 -10.21
C ARG A 49 4.85 1.12 -9.96
N GLU A 50 6.11 1.57 -9.91
CA GLU A 50 7.27 0.72 -9.64
C GLU A 50 7.20 0.12 -8.23
N ALA A 51 6.80 0.91 -7.24
CA ALA A 51 6.56 0.45 -5.87
C ALA A 51 5.55 -0.71 -5.79
N VAL A 52 4.43 -0.59 -6.53
CA VAL A 52 3.38 -1.63 -6.57
C VAL A 52 3.89 -2.91 -7.24
N VAL A 53 4.64 -2.78 -8.35
CA VAL A 53 5.25 -3.93 -9.04
C VAL A 53 6.28 -4.62 -8.16
N ALA A 54 7.09 -3.87 -7.44
CA ALA A 54 8.05 -4.43 -6.48
C ALA A 54 7.32 -5.15 -5.33
N ALA A 55 6.23 -4.57 -4.80
CA ALA A 55 5.43 -5.17 -3.75
C ALA A 55 4.75 -6.48 -4.19
N GLU A 56 4.35 -6.59 -5.46
CA GLU A 56 3.80 -7.81 -6.05
C GLU A 56 4.85 -8.95 -6.07
N ARG A 57 6.04 -8.69 -6.61
CA ARG A 57 7.16 -9.68 -6.64
C ARG A 57 7.55 -10.13 -5.24
N CYS A 58 7.55 -9.19 -4.33
CA CYS A 58 7.80 -9.39 -2.92
C CYS A 58 6.80 -10.37 -2.28
N ALA A 59 5.51 -10.29 -2.66
CA ALA A 59 4.49 -11.24 -2.20
C ALA A 59 4.74 -12.66 -2.71
N ASP A 60 5.50 -12.83 -3.79
CA ASP A 60 5.94 -14.13 -4.30
C ASP A 60 7.21 -14.67 -3.60
N GLY A 61 7.71 -13.98 -2.57
CA GLY A 61 8.81 -14.44 -1.72
C GLY A 61 10.21 -14.04 -2.22
N VAL A 62 10.31 -13.14 -3.20
CA VAL A 62 11.60 -12.64 -3.74
C VAL A 62 12.20 -11.60 -2.79
N PRO A 63 13.38 -11.79 -2.16
CA PRO A 63 13.92 -10.87 -1.15
C PRO A 63 13.88 -9.39 -1.57
N TRP A 64 13.23 -8.55 -0.77
CA TRP A 64 12.71 -7.26 -1.25
C TRP A 64 12.74 -6.11 -0.23
N GLU A 65 13.06 -6.36 1.05
CA GLU A 65 12.92 -5.36 2.12
C GLU A 65 13.71 -4.06 1.83
N SER A 66 14.92 -4.20 1.30
CA SER A 66 15.77 -3.06 0.93
C SER A 66 15.22 -2.28 -0.27
N GLU A 67 14.55 -2.95 -1.20
CA GLU A 67 13.93 -2.36 -2.38
C GLU A 67 12.65 -1.60 -2.01
N LEU A 68 11.74 -2.21 -1.26
CA LEU A 68 10.52 -1.51 -0.83
C LEU A 68 10.81 -0.34 0.10
N LYS A 69 11.85 -0.42 0.93
CA LYS A 69 12.32 0.72 1.73
C LYS A 69 12.80 1.87 0.85
N GLN A 70 13.47 1.60 -0.26
CA GLN A 70 13.88 2.64 -1.22
C GLN A 70 12.66 3.31 -1.85
N PHE A 71 11.67 2.54 -2.29
CA PHE A 71 10.43 3.09 -2.82
C PHE A 71 9.65 3.91 -1.79
N CYS A 72 9.56 3.43 -0.55
CA CYS A 72 8.95 4.16 0.55
C CYS A 72 9.63 5.52 0.77
N ASN A 73 10.96 5.53 0.86
CA ASN A 73 11.74 6.76 0.99
C ASN A 73 11.57 7.70 -0.22
N ALA A 74 11.50 7.16 -1.43
CA ALA A 74 11.29 7.95 -2.64
C ALA A 74 9.89 8.58 -2.68
N MET A 75 8.86 7.82 -2.29
CA MET A 75 7.49 8.34 -2.19
C MET A 75 7.37 9.46 -1.15
N TYR A 76 8.02 9.34 0.01
CA TYR A 76 8.04 10.42 1.00
C TYR A 76 8.71 11.71 0.51
N ARG A 77 9.55 11.65 -0.53
CA ARG A 77 10.15 12.83 -1.16
C ARG A 77 9.21 13.54 -2.13
N LEU A 78 8.27 12.84 -2.77
CA LEU A 78 7.37 13.44 -3.76
C LEU A 78 6.61 14.69 -3.23
N PRO A 79 5.98 14.67 -2.03
CA PRO A 79 5.31 15.85 -1.51
C PRO A 79 6.28 17.01 -1.26
N VAL A 80 7.52 16.71 -0.84
CA VAL A 80 8.54 17.73 -0.55
C VAL A 80 9.02 18.37 -1.85
N GLU A 81 9.37 17.57 -2.85
CA GLU A 81 9.81 18.03 -4.16
C GLU A 81 8.71 18.87 -4.85
N ARG A 82 7.46 18.41 -4.80
CA ARG A 82 6.31 19.17 -5.32
C ARG A 82 6.08 20.46 -4.53
N SER A 83 6.29 20.44 -3.22
CA SER A 83 6.19 21.64 -2.39
C SER A 83 7.26 22.67 -2.71
N GLN A 84 8.50 22.24 -2.92
CA GLN A 84 9.60 23.11 -3.34
C GLN A 84 9.35 23.73 -4.73
N ALA A 85 8.79 22.96 -5.66
CA ALA A 85 8.51 23.44 -7.02
C ALA A 85 7.36 24.47 -7.08
N THR A 86 6.40 24.40 -6.16
CA THR A 86 5.15 25.18 -6.23
C THR A 86 5.02 26.25 -5.13
N GLY A 87 5.81 26.17 -4.06
CA GLY A 87 5.69 27.03 -2.88
C GLY A 87 4.47 26.73 -2.00
N VAL A 88 3.69 25.69 -2.33
CA VAL A 88 2.48 25.27 -1.58
C VAL A 88 2.75 23.91 -0.93
N ASN A 89 2.11 23.59 0.18
CA ASN A 89 2.27 22.27 0.81
C ASN A 89 1.87 21.16 -0.18
N GLY A 90 2.80 20.24 -0.48
CA GLY A 90 2.60 19.19 -1.48
C GLY A 90 1.43 18.24 -1.19
N PHE A 91 1.06 18.04 0.07
CA PHE A 91 -0.12 17.23 0.45
C PHE A 91 -1.44 17.96 0.23
N THR A 92 -1.43 19.30 0.19
CA THR A 92 -2.63 20.12 -0.06
C THR A 92 -2.92 20.34 -1.54
N LEU A 93 -1.92 20.16 -2.40
CA LEU A 93 -2.06 20.31 -3.85
C LEU A 93 -2.71 19.11 -4.54
N TRP A 94 -2.75 17.95 -3.87
CA TRP A 94 -3.33 16.76 -4.45
C TRP A 94 -4.85 16.81 -4.46
N THR A 95 -5.45 16.34 -5.55
CA THR A 95 -6.88 16.00 -5.56
C THR A 95 -7.16 14.86 -4.57
N ALA A 96 -8.43 14.62 -4.24
CA ALA A 96 -8.79 13.48 -3.40
C ALA A 96 -8.30 12.15 -4.01
N ASP A 97 -8.38 12.01 -5.34
CA ASP A 97 -7.96 10.82 -6.07
C ASP A 97 -6.44 10.67 -6.09
N GLU A 98 -5.69 11.75 -6.32
CA GLU A 98 -4.22 11.73 -6.25
C GLU A 98 -3.74 11.35 -4.84
N ARG A 99 -4.39 11.87 -3.79
CA ARG A 99 -4.09 11.46 -2.40
C ARG A 99 -4.37 9.98 -2.19
N ALA A 100 -5.54 9.51 -2.61
CA ALA A 100 -5.93 8.11 -2.46
C ALA A 100 -4.94 7.18 -3.18
N ALA A 101 -4.54 7.54 -4.40
CA ALA A 101 -3.54 6.82 -5.18
C ALA A 101 -2.18 6.79 -4.46
N TYR A 102 -1.67 7.93 -4.01
CA TYR A 102 -0.42 8.01 -3.25
C TYR A 102 -0.43 7.12 -2.00
N PHE A 103 -1.46 7.23 -1.16
CA PHE A 103 -1.54 6.44 0.07
C PHE A 103 -1.72 4.95 -0.21
N THR A 104 -2.40 4.60 -1.31
CA THR A 104 -2.53 3.21 -1.76
C THR A 104 -1.17 2.63 -2.15
N ALA A 105 -0.39 3.33 -2.99
CA ALA A 105 0.96 2.92 -3.36
C ALA A 105 1.89 2.82 -2.15
N LEU A 106 1.87 3.82 -1.26
CA LEU A 106 2.66 3.83 -0.03
C LEU A 106 2.35 2.60 0.85
N LYS A 107 1.07 2.26 1.02
CA LYS A 107 0.64 1.09 1.80
C LYS A 107 1.10 -0.25 1.22
N THR A 108 1.35 -0.35 -0.09
CA THR A 108 1.92 -1.58 -0.69
C THR A 108 3.39 -1.80 -0.28
N THR A 109 4.14 -0.72 -0.07
CA THR A 109 5.56 -0.77 0.32
C THR A 109 5.78 -0.87 1.82
N ALA A 110 4.84 -0.39 2.62
CA ALA A 110 4.93 -0.37 4.08
C ALA A 110 4.57 -1.76 4.67
N ALA A 111 5.49 -2.69 4.51
CA ALA A 111 5.54 -3.87 5.34
C ALA A 111 5.85 -3.48 6.80
N GLY A 112 5.00 -3.85 7.75
CA GLY A 112 5.36 -3.83 9.17
C GLY A 112 5.14 -2.54 9.98
N CYS A 113 4.91 -1.36 9.39
CA CYS A 113 4.81 -0.14 10.22
C CYS A 113 3.47 0.09 10.94
N GLY A 114 2.43 -0.73 10.74
CA GLY A 114 1.18 -0.50 11.50
C GLY A 114 0.12 -1.59 11.47
N LEU A 115 -0.02 -2.37 10.40
CA LEU A 115 -1.10 -3.36 10.31
C LEU A 115 -0.86 -4.59 11.20
N ALA A 116 0.38 -5.04 11.35
CA ALA A 116 0.75 -6.09 12.32
C ALA A 116 0.58 -5.66 13.79
N LYS A 117 0.44 -4.35 14.06
CA LYS A 117 0.17 -3.81 15.41
C LYS A 117 -1.32 -3.67 15.72
N LEU A 118 -2.20 -3.73 14.72
CA LEU A 118 -3.65 -3.71 14.94
C LEU A 118 -4.17 -5.03 15.51
N SER A 119 -3.48 -6.15 15.27
CA SER A 119 -3.84 -7.46 15.82
C SER A 119 -3.43 -7.65 17.29
N SER A 120 -2.59 -6.77 17.85
CA SER A 120 -2.14 -6.85 19.25
C SER A 120 -2.94 -5.97 20.22
N GLY A 121 -4.04 -5.36 19.76
CA GLY A 121 -4.77 -4.31 20.49
C GLY A 121 -6.22 -4.61 20.85
N VAL A 122 -6.62 -5.88 20.94
CA VAL A 122 -7.95 -6.27 21.47
C VAL A 122 -7.77 -7.32 22.55
N THR A 123 -7.70 -6.84 23.80
CA THR A 123 -8.11 -7.56 25.02
C THR A 123 -9.27 -6.79 25.62
#